data_AF-A0A8T0BET9-F1
#
_entry.id   AF-A0A8T0BET9-F1
#
_cell.length_a   1.000
_cell.length_b   1.000
_cell.length_c   1.000
_cell.angle_alpha   90.00
_cell.angle_beta   90.00
_cell.angle_gamma   90.00
#
_symmetry.space_group_name_H-M   'P 1'
#
loop_
_entity.id
_entity.type
_entity.pdbx_description
1 polymer ?
#
loop_
_entity_poly.entity_id
_entity_poly.type
_entity_poly.pdbx_seq_one_letter_code
_entity_poly.pdbx_strand_id
1 'polypeptide(L)'
;MEQVGEVEVIIPGEEEMNAPHCAHGPTVLFQVMCRGEKSEKRFYACSACRDRKDCSFFQWENEKVSGERLRVREEQKRLKKPPFTHSKYCTRFREFVALPLDQRSFCVDCQQLLLPAEQSAHASHQTLSDDITVARLRRPSLLLRALENKKSNAQYLFADRSCHFLLDALSGLRFNKVLCVGTPRLHELIKIRRTEDKTNTMKSLLLDIDFR
;
A
#
# COMPACT_ATOMS: atom_id res chain seq x y z
N MET A 1 -25.22 13.22 22.49
CA MET A 1 -24.10 12.35 22.08
C MET A 1 -24.48 10.93 22.47
N GLU A 2 -24.91 10.11 21.51
CA GLU A 2 -25.15 8.69 21.77
C GLU A 2 -23.82 8.05 22.20
N GLN A 3 -23.78 7.47 23.40
CA GLN A 3 -22.63 6.69 23.86
C GLN A 3 -22.59 5.40 23.06
N VAL A 4 -21.78 5.40 22.00
CA VAL A 4 -21.43 4.22 21.21
C VAL A 4 -20.79 3.21 22.17
N GLY A 5 -21.41 2.04 22.34
CA GLY A 5 -20.84 0.99 23.18
C GLY A 5 -19.74 0.21 22.46
N GLU A 6 -19.52 -1.03 22.90
CA GLU A 6 -18.45 -1.89 22.36
C GLU A 6 -18.68 -2.18 20.87
N VAL A 7 -17.58 -2.11 20.10
CA VAL A 7 -17.57 -2.34 18.66
C VAL A 7 -16.85 -3.65 18.39
N GLU A 8 -17.54 -4.59 17.77
CA GLU A 8 -17.02 -5.90 17.41
C GLU A 8 -16.93 -6.04 15.89
N VAL A 9 -15.96 -6.84 15.42
CA VAL A 9 -15.81 -7.19 14.01
C VAL A 9 -16.53 -8.51 13.77
N ILE A 10 -17.45 -8.53 12.80
CA ILE A 10 -18.14 -9.75 12.39
C ILE A 10 -17.38 -10.37 11.23
N ILE A 11 -17.04 -11.66 11.36
CA ILE A 11 -16.46 -12.45 10.29
C ILE A 11 -17.59 -13.28 9.69
N PRO A 12 -18.22 -12.83 8.59
CA PRO A 12 -19.30 -13.56 7.94
C PRO A 12 -18.82 -14.93 7.45
N GLY A 13 -19.73 -15.90 7.39
CA GLY A 13 -19.45 -17.21 6.77
C GLY A 13 -19.17 -17.10 5.27
N GLU A 14 -18.60 -18.13 4.64
CA GLU A 14 -18.25 -18.12 3.21
C GLU A 14 -19.44 -17.80 2.28
N GLU A 15 -20.67 -18.10 2.71
CA GLU A 15 -21.91 -17.87 1.96
C GLU A 15 -22.44 -16.42 2.02
N GLU A 16 -21.87 -15.57 2.89
CA GLU A 16 -22.35 -14.20 3.17
C GLU A 16 -21.52 -13.08 2.49
N MET A 17 -20.71 -13.44 1.49
CA MET A 17 -19.64 -12.60 0.90
C MET A 17 -20.06 -11.42 -0.01
N ASN A 18 -21.20 -10.76 0.24
CA ASN A 18 -21.65 -9.59 -0.54
C ASN A 18 -21.27 -8.24 0.07
N ALA A 19 -20.12 -8.16 0.76
CA ALA A 19 -19.66 -6.92 1.36
C ALA A 19 -19.48 -5.81 0.29
N PRO A 20 -20.05 -4.61 0.50
CA PRO A 20 -19.85 -3.53 -0.44
C PRO A 20 -18.38 -3.14 -0.47
N HIS A 21 -17.91 -2.69 -1.63
CA HIS A 21 -16.50 -2.36 -1.81
C HIS A 21 -16.25 -0.87 -1.65
N CYS A 22 -15.14 -0.51 -1.01
CA CYS A 22 -14.57 0.83 -1.04
C CYS A 22 -13.44 0.90 -2.08
N ALA A 23 -12.66 1.99 -2.10
CA ALA A 23 -11.49 2.12 -2.99
C ALA A 23 -10.35 1.15 -2.66
N HIS A 24 -10.34 0.58 -1.46
CA HIS A 24 -9.29 -0.31 -0.95
C HIS A 24 -9.69 -1.79 -0.97
N GLY A 25 -10.83 -2.13 -1.59
CA GLY A 25 -11.36 -3.49 -1.67
C GLY A 25 -12.64 -3.72 -0.85
N PRO A 26 -12.96 -4.98 -0.53
CA PRO A 26 -14.09 -5.34 0.31
C PRO A 26 -14.04 -4.63 1.67
N THR A 27 -15.19 -4.17 2.14
CA THR A 27 -15.35 -3.58 3.47
C THR A 27 -15.52 -4.66 4.54
N VAL A 28 -15.36 -4.27 5.80
CA VAL A 28 -15.55 -5.15 6.96
C VAL A 28 -16.87 -4.80 7.63
N LEU A 29 -17.61 -5.82 8.04
CA LEU A 29 -18.84 -5.68 8.83
C LEU A 29 -18.49 -5.51 10.31
N PHE A 30 -19.00 -4.46 10.91
CA PHE A 30 -18.87 -4.14 12.33
C PHE A 30 -20.24 -4.21 12.99
N GLN A 31 -20.26 -4.62 14.24
CA GLN A 31 -21.43 -4.61 15.11
C GLN A 31 -21.18 -3.66 16.28
N VAL A 32 -22.20 -2.88 16.65
CA VAL A 32 -22.16 -1.99 17.81
C VAL A 32 -23.30 -2.31 18.74
N MET A 33 -22.95 -2.44 20.02
CA MET A 33 -23.93 -2.53 21.11
C MET A 33 -24.21 -1.13 21.64
N CYS A 34 -25.42 -0.61 21.43
CA CYS A 34 -25.82 0.67 22.03
C CYS A 34 -26.18 0.45 23.51
N ARG A 35 -25.51 1.14 24.45
CA ARG A 35 -25.84 1.02 25.87
C ARG A 35 -27.28 1.48 26.12
N GLY A 36 -28.16 0.54 26.52
CA GLY A 36 -29.57 0.80 26.83
C GLY A 36 -30.56 0.46 25.71
N GLU A 37 -30.10 0.19 24.48
CA GLU A 37 -30.93 -0.41 23.43
C GLU A 37 -30.73 -1.93 23.43
N LYS A 38 -31.82 -2.70 23.27
CA LYS A 38 -31.73 -4.16 23.08
C LYS A 38 -31.31 -4.56 21.65
N SER A 39 -31.22 -3.61 20.73
CA SER A 39 -30.99 -3.86 19.31
C SER A 39 -29.54 -3.63 18.93
N GLU A 40 -28.92 -4.67 18.37
CA GLU A 40 -27.60 -4.64 17.77
C GLU A 40 -27.66 -3.88 16.44
N LYS A 41 -26.70 -2.98 16.17
CA LYS A 41 -26.63 -2.24 14.89
C LYS A 41 -25.36 -2.64 14.14
N ARG A 42 -25.51 -3.06 12.88
CA ARG A 42 -24.41 -3.52 12.03
C ARG A 42 -24.13 -2.60 10.84
N PHE A 43 -22.85 -2.32 10.57
CA PHE A 43 -22.44 -1.45 9.48
C PHE A 43 -21.14 -1.89 8.82
N TYR A 44 -20.98 -1.52 7.55
CA TYR A 44 -19.75 -1.71 6.77
C TYR A 44 -18.85 -0.49 6.82
N ALA A 45 -17.55 -0.71 7.04
CA ALA A 45 -16.52 0.33 6.95
C ALA A 45 -15.22 -0.19 6.30
N CYS A 46 -14.32 0.74 5.96
CA CYS A 46 -13.06 0.44 5.28
C CYS A 46 -12.20 -0.55 6.07
N SER A 47 -11.66 -1.58 5.40
CA SER A 47 -10.71 -2.55 5.95
C SER A 47 -9.30 -1.96 6.16
N ALA A 48 -8.93 -0.98 5.35
CA ALA A 48 -7.56 -0.47 5.27
C ALA A 48 -7.35 0.92 5.89
N CYS A 49 -8.42 1.66 6.20
CA CYS A 49 -8.31 3.02 6.75
C CYS A 49 -9.15 3.13 8.02
N ARG A 50 -8.51 3.55 9.12
CA ARG A 50 -9.16 3.74 10.42
C ARG A 50 -9.85 5.09 10.53
N ASP A 51 -9.39 6.10 9.77
CA ASP A 51 -9.99 7.43 9.75
C ASP A 51 -10.97 7.58 8.58
N ARG A 52 -12.14 8.16 8.86
CA ARG A 52 -13.14 8.51 7.83
C ARG A 52 -12.66 9.62 6.90
N LYS A 53 -11.64 10.39 7.28
CA LYS A 53 -10.98 11.38 6.41
C LYS A 53 -10.19 10.70 5.28
N ASP A 54 -9.55 9.58 5.59
CA ASP A 54 -8.76 8.80 4.62
C ASP A 54 -9.66 7.91 3.76
N CYS A 55 -10.72 7.33 4.36
CA CYS A 55 -11.79 6.66 3.62
C CYS A 55 -13.16 6.89 4.28
N SER A 56 -14.01 7.69 3.65
CA SER A 56 -15.34 8.03 4.18
C SER A 56 -16.39 6.94 3.98
N PHE A 57 -15.99 5.72 3.59
CA PHE A 57 -16.94 4.65 3.35
C PHE A 57 -17.64 4.24 4.64
N PHE A 58 -18.97 4.35 4.63
CA PHE A 58 -19.87 3.86 5.67
C PHE A 58 -21.18 3.42 5.02
N GLN A 59 -21.78 2.35 5.53
CA GLN A 59 -23.10 1.85 5.12
C GLN A 59 -23.70 0.98 6.22
N TRP A 60 -24.94 1.20 6.63
CA TRP A 60 -25.62 0.21 7.50
C TRP A 60 -25.92 -1.07 6.73
N GLU A 61 -25.85 -2.23 7.39
CA GLU A 61 -26.01 -3.54 6.74
C GLU A 61 -27.28 -3.62 5.87
N ASN A 62 -28.40 -3.14 6.41
CA ASN A 62 -29.72 -3.17 5.77
C ASN A 62 -30.08 -1.87 5.03
N GLU A 63 -29.12 -0.96 4.81
CA GLU A 63 -29.35 0.30 4.12
C GLU A 63 -29.54 0.10 2.61
N LYS A 64 -30.69 0.55 2.08
CA LYS A 64 -30.89 0.67 0.63
C LYS A 64 -30.10 1.87 0.09
N VAL A 65 -29.09 1.61 -0.73
CA VAL A 65 -28.22 2.65 -1.30
C VAL A 65 -28.84 3.22 -2.57
N SER A 66 -28.95 4.56 -2.67
CA SER A 66 -29.43 5.23 -3.88
C SER A 66 -28.43 5.13 -5.04
N GLY A 67 -28.93 5.21 -6.27
CA GLY A 67 -28.10 5.22 -7.48
C GLY A 67 -27.05 6.35 -7.49
N GLU A 68 -27.40 7.52 -6.96
CA GLU A 68 -26.48 8.65 -6.85
C GLU A 68 -25.31 8.34 -5.91
N ARG A 69 -25.57 7.73 -4.74
CA ARG A 69 -24.51 7.35 -3.81
C ARG A 69 -23.61 6.26 -4.38
N LEU A 70 -24.13 5.37 -5.23
CA LEU A 70 -23.32 4.39 -5.96
C LEU A 70 -22.38 5.09 -6.96
N ARG A 71 -22.88 6.07 -7.73
CA ARG A 71 -22.06 6.84 -8.68
C ARG A 71 -20.93 7.61 -7.98
N VAL A 72 -21.24 8.31 -6.90
CA VAL A 72 -20.23 9.02 -6.07
C VAL A 72 -19.16 8.05 -5.58
N ARG A 73 -19.54 6.84 -5.15
CA ARG A 73 -18.58 5.81 -4.72
C ARG A 73 -17.71 5.31 -5.85
N GLU A 74 -18.27 5.08 -7.03
CA GLU A 74 -17.50 4.65 -8.21
C GLU A 74 -16.48 5.70 -8.64
N GLU A 75 -16.86 6.97 -8.61
CA GLU A 75 -15.94 8.07 -8.89
C GLU A 75 -14.82 8.16 -7.84
N GLN A 76 -15.14 8.05 -6.55
CA GLN A 76 -14.13 8.03 -5.48
C GLN A 76 -13.17 6.83 -5.63
N LYS A 77 -13.68 5.65 -6.02
CA LYS A 77 -12.84 4.49 -6.35
C LYS A 77 -11.91 4.80 -7.51
N ARG A 78 -12.41 5.45 -8.57
CA ARG A 78 -11.61 5.83 -9.74
C ARG A 78 -10.50 6.81 -9.37
N LEU A 79 -10.80 7.83 -8.56
CA LEU A 79 -9.83 8.86 -8.15
C LEU A 79 -8.72 8.31 -7.24
N LYS A 80 -9.02 7.29 -6.44
CA LYS A 80 -8.03 6.67 -5.52
C LYS A 80 -7.26 5.51 -6.13
N LYS A 81 -7.55 5.12 -7.37
CA LYS A 81 -6.76 4.09 -8.06
C LYS A 81 -5.35 4.62 -8.36
N PRO A 82 -4.33 3.74 -8.35
CA PRO A 82 -3.02 4.10 -8.86
C PRO A 82 -3.13 4.64 -10.30
N PRO A 83 -2.31 5.63 -10.67
CA PRO A 83 -2.37 6.26 -12.00
C PRO A 83 -2.05 5.29 -13.15
N PHE A 84 -1.31 4.22 -12.85
CA PHE A 84 -0.92 3.20 -13.82
C PHE A 84 -1.35 1.81 -13.38
N THR A 85 -1.59 0.94 -14.35
CA THR A 85 -1.76 -0.50 -14.09
C THR A 85 -0.41 -1.13 -13.73
N HIS A 86 -0.41 -2.29 -13.07
CA HIS A 86 0.82 -2.99 -12.71
C HIS A 86 1.69 -3.33 -13.94
N SER A 87 1.07 -3.79 -15.04
CA SER A 87 1.78 -4.04 -16.30
C SER A 87 2.47 -2.77 -16.82
N LYS A 88 1.78 -1.62 -16.75
CA LYS A 88 2.36 -0.34 -17.16
C LYS A 88 3.50 0.08 -16.25
N TYR A 89 3.41 -0.09 -14.93
CA TYR A 89 4.54 0.15 -14.01
C TYR A 89 5.75 -0.71 -14.38
N CYS A 90 5.55 -2.00 -14.63
CA CYS A 90 6.63 -2.91 -15.04
C CYS A 90 7.30 -2.47 -16.35
N THR A 91 6.52 -2.08 -17.36
CA THR A 91 7.05 -1.59 -18.64
C THR A 91 7.81 -0.27 -18.46
N ARG A 92 7.20 0.71 -17.77
CA ARG A 92 7.83 2.00 -17.46
C ARG A 92 9.15 1.83 -16.71
N PHE A 93 9.20 0.93 -15.73
CA PHE A 93 10.42 0.67 -14.97
C PHE A 93 11.55 0.12 -15.85
N ARG A 94 11.24 -0.78 -16.79
CA ARG A 94 12.24 -1.29 -17.74
C ARG A 94 12.75 -0.19 -18.67
N GLU A 95 11.83 0.62 -19.20
CA GLU A 95 12.18 1.79 -20.02
C GLU A 95 13.08 2.75 -19.23
N PHE A 96 12.71 3.07 -17.99
CA PHE A 96 13.46 3.97 -17.11
C PHE A 96 14.88 3.45 -16.80
N VAL A 97 15.02 2.16 -16.46
CA VAL A 97 16.34 1.56 -16.18
C VAL A 97 17.22 1.50 -17.43
N ALA A 98 16.64 1.43 -18.62
CA ALA A 98 17.39 1.49 -19.89
C ALA A 98 17.91 2.90 -20.23
N LEU A 99 17.39 3.95 -19.59
CA LEU A 99 17.86 5.31 -19.81
C LEU A 99 19.31 5.49 -19.33
N PRO A 100 20.09 6.34 -20.03
CA PRO A 100 21.34 6.90 -19.50
C PRO A 100 21.14 7.55 -18.13
N LEU A 101 22.16 7.52 -17.27
CA LEU A 101 22.06 7.99 -15.89
C LEU A 101 21.65 9.46 -15.80
N ASP A 102 22.18 10.30 -16.69
CA ASP A 102 21.89 11.73 -16.83
C ASP A 102 20.47 12.04 -17.30
N GLN A 103 19.73 11.04 -17.80
CA GLN A 103 18.34 11.18 -18.21
C GLN A 103 17.34 10.61 -17.20
N ARG A 104 17.83 10.02 -16.10
CA ARG A 104 16.97 9.47 -15.05
C ARG A 104 16.60 10.55 -14.07
N SER A 105 15.30 10.75 -13.87
CA SER A 105 14.79 11.69 -12.88
C SER A 105 13.70 11.06 -12.04
N PHE A 106 13.65 11.45 -10.77
CA PHE A 106 12.63 11.07 -9.82
C PHE A 106 11.95 12.33 -9.28
N CYS A 107 10.64 12.43 -9.42
CA CYS A 107 9.85 13.51 -8.83
C CYS A 107 9.61 13.24 -7.34
N VAL A 108 10.10 14.11 -6.47
CA VAL A 108 9.91 14.01 -5.01
C VAL A 108 8.46 14.33 -4.64
N ASP A 109 7.85 15.32 -5.29
CA ASP A 109 6.48 15.72 -4.94
C ASP A 109 5.47 14.63 -5.32
N CYS A 110 5.62 14.05 -6.50
CA CYS A 110 4.74 13.01 -7.01
C CYS A 110 5.16 11.59 -6.57
N GLN A 111 6.37 11.43 -6.03
CA GLN A 111 6.94 10.14 -5.64
C GLN A 111 7.00 9.14 -6.83
N GLN A 112 7.48 9.61 -7.99
CA GLN A 112 7.42 8.86 -9.25
C GLN A 112 8.73 8.96 -10.04
N LEU A 113 9.12 7.84 -10.66
CA LEU A 113 10.16 7.82 -11.71
C LEU A 113 9.59 8.45 -12.98
N LEU A 114 10.32 9.41 -13.56
CA LEU A 114 9.90 10.16 -14.73
C LEU A 114 10.60 9.65 -15.99
N LEU A 115 9.83 9.37 -17.04
CA LEU A 115 10.38 9.21 -18.37
C LEU A 115 10.65 10.59 -18.99
N PRO A 116 11.55 10.70 -19.99
CA PRO A 116 11.90 12.00 -20.59
C PRO A 116 10.70 12.83 -21.06
N ALA A 117 9.68 12.18 -21.62
CA ALA A 117 8.46 12.84 -22.11
C ALA A 117 7.61 13.48 -21.00
N GLU A 118 7.84 13.14 -19.74
CA GLU A 118 7.03 13.58 -18.59
C GLU A 118 7.69 14.70 -17.79
N GLN A 119 8.97 14.98 -18.06
CA GLN A 119 9.73 15.95 -17.27
C GLN A 119 9.14 17.36 -17.37
N SER A 120 8.58 17.75 -18.53
CA SER A 120 7.95 19.06 -18.72
C SER A 120 6.73 19.27 -17.84
N ALA A 121 5.91 18.23 -17.64
CA ALA A 121 4.75 18.27 -16.74
C ALA A 121 5.16 18.37 -15.26
N HIS A 122 6.43 18.13 -14.95
CA HIS A 122 7.01 18.18 -13.61
C HIS A 122 8.02 19.33 -13.45
N ALA A 123 8.07 20.29 -14.38
CA ALA A 123 9.03 21.39 -14.35
C ALA A 123 8.91 22.27 -13.09
N SER A 124 7.72 22.37 -12.50
CA SER A 124 7.48 23.11 -11.25
C SER A 124 7.64 22.27 -9.99
N HIS A 125 7.95 20.98 -10.10
CA HIS A 125 8.09 20.06 -8.97
C HIS A 125 9.54 19.91 -8.53
N GLN A 126 9.74 19.53 -7.28
CA GLN A 126 11.05 19.09 -6.81
C GLN A 126 11.41 17.76 -7.47
N THR A 127 12.52 17.74 -8.21
CA THR A 127 13.02 16.54 -8.89
C THR A 127 14.45 16.22 -8.44
N LEU A 128 14.78 14.93 -8.39
CA LEU A 128 16.13 14.40 -8.20
C LEU A 128 16.59 13.83 -9.53
N SER A 129 17.52 14.52 -10.19
CA SER A 129 18.19 14.06 -11.41
C SER A 129 19.52 13.37 -11.11
N ASP A 130 20.15 13.72 -10.00
CA ASP A 130 21.50 13.27 -9.69
C ASP A 130 21.46 11.88 -9.03
N ASP A 131 22.29 10.98 -9.57
CA ASP A 131 22.61 9.68 -8.97
C ASP A 131 21.40 8.74 -8.74
N ILE A 132 20.47 8.68 -9.71
CA ILE A 132 19.42 7.63 -9.76
C ILE A 132 20.00 6.35 -10.37
N THR A 133 20.97 5.77 -9.67
CA THR A 133 21.64 4.53 -10.08
C THR A 133 20.76 3.30 -9.87
N VAL A 134 21.12 2.20 -10.54
CA VAL A 134 20.45 0.91 -10.34
C VAL A 134 20.59 0.42 -8.90
N ALA A 135 21.70 0.72 -8.22
CA ALA A 135 21.90 0.40 -6.81
C ALA A 135 20.87 1.10 -5.93
N ARG A 136 20.60 2.39 -6.18
CA ARG A 136 19.59 3.16 -5.46
C ARG A 136 18.16 2.70 -5.77
N LEU A 137 17.87 2.36 -7.03
CA LEU A 137 16.58 1.77 -7.44
C LEU A 137 16.30 0.40 -6.79
N ARG A 138 17.32 -0.31 -6.31
CA ARG A 138 17.16 -1.55 -5.52
C ARG A 138 16.81 -1.30 -4.05
N ARG A 139 16.86 -0.05 -3.59
CA ARG A 139 16.41 0.38 -2.25
C ARG A 139 15.32 1.46 -2.32
N PRO A 140 14.12 1.18 -2.88
CA PRO A 140 13.03 2.14 -2.96
C PRO A 140 12.68 2.82 -1.63
N SER A 141 12.79 2.12 -0.49
CA SER A 141 12.53 2.69 0.84
C SER A 141 13.49 3.80 1.29
N LEU A 142 14.58 4.04 0.54
CA LEU A 142 15.49 5.19 0.72
C LEU A 142 15.21 6.32 -0.28
N LEU A 143 14.47 6.03 -1.36
CA LEU A 143 14.10 6.99 -2.38
C LEU A 143 12.70 7.57 -2.11
N LEU A 144 11.75 6.71 -1.74
CA LEU A 144 10.39 7.07 -1.41
C LEU A 144 10.30 7.59 0.02
N ARG A 145 9.54 8.67 0.20
CA ARG A 145 9.14 9.16 1.51
C ARG A 145 8.15 8.18 2.15
N ALA A 146 8.41 7.83 3.40
CA ALA A 146 7.55 6.97 4.19
C ALA A 146 6.17 7.60 4.43
N LEU A 147 5.10 6.81 4.31
CA LEU A 147 3.73 7.23 4.63
C LEU A 147 3.44 6.95 6.11
N GLU A 148 3.88 7.86 6.98
CA GLU A 148 3.88 7.68 8.44
C GLU A 148 2.51 7.88 9.11
N ASN A 149 1.45 8.22 8.36
CA ASN A 149 0.11 8.39 8.92
C ASN A 149 -0.37 7.07 9.54
N LYS A 150 -0.39 7.03 10.89
CA LYS A 150 -0.79 5.87 11.70
C LYS A 150 -2.23 5.39 11.49
N LYS A 151 -3.07 6.18 10.83
CA LYS A 151 -4.48 5.86 10.59
C LYS A 151 -4.73 5.19 9.22
N SER A 152 -3.73 5.21 8.34
CA SER A 152 -3.74 4.56 7.04
C SER A 152 -2.56 3.59 6.90
N ASN A 153 -1.43 4.06 6.37
CA ASN A 153 -0.30 3.23 5.96
C ASN A 153 0.61 2.86 7.14
N ALA A 154 0.82 3.77 8.09
CA ALA A 154 1.68 3.57 9.26
C ALA A 154 3.07 2.99 8.89
N GLN A 155 3.70 3.51 7.83
CA GLN A 155 4.92 2.94 7.26
C GLN A 155 6.15 3.25 8.13
N TYR A 156 6.35 2.46 9.18
CA TYR A 156 7.52 2.53 10.05
C TYR A 156 8.61 1.57 9.55
N LEU A 157 9.60 2.14 8.88
CA LEU A 157 10.65 1.38 8.22
C LEU A 157 11.68 0.88 9.25
N PHE A 158 12.04 -0.41 9.15
CA PHE A 158 13.10 -0.98 9.97
C PHE A 158 14.42 -0.21 9.83
N ALA A 159 15.13 -0.06 10.95
CA ALA A 159 16.54 0.35 10.90
C ALA A 159 17.38 -0.72 10.17
N ASP A 160 18.48 -0.28 9.55
CA ASP A 160 19.33 -1.14 8.73
C ASP A 160 19.88 -2.34 9.54
N ARG A 161 20.38 -2.09 10.75
CA ARG A 161 20.84 -3.14 11.68
C ARG A 161 19.77 -4.20 11.95
N SER A 162 18.52 -3.80 12.14
CA SER A 162 17.42 -4.72 12.40
C SER A 162 17.06 -5.55 11.16
N CYS A 163 17.08 -4.95 9.98
CA CYS A 163 16.90 -5.67 8.72
C CYS A 163 17.98 -6.73 8.49
N HIS A 164 19.24 -6.39 8.75
CA HIS A 164 20.35 -7.34 8.65
C HIS A 164 20.21 -8.50 9.63
N PHE A 165 19.90 -8.21 10.90
CA PHE A 165 19.62 -9.24 11.90
C PHE A 165 18.49 -10.19 11.45
N LEU A 166 17.36 -9.65 10.97
CA LEU A 166 16.24 -10.45 10.49
C LEU A 166 16.64 -11.34 9.29
N LEU A 167 17.40 -10.79 8.35
CA LEU A 167 17.87 -11.54 7.20
C LEU A 167 18.80 -12.68 7.61
N ASP A 168 19.77 -12.41 8.48
CA ASP A 168 20.70 -13.43 8.99
C ASP A 168 19.97 -14.52 9.78
N ALA A 169 18.97 -14.16 10.60
CA ALA A 169 18.12 -15.12 11.29
C ALA A 169 17.33 -16.01 10.32
N LEU A 170 16.71 -15.43 9.29
CA LEU A 170 16.00 -16.19 8.26
C LEU A 170 16.92 -17.13 7.49
N SER A 171 18.14 -16.68 7.17
CA SER A 171 19.16 -17.49 6.52
C SER A 171 19.67 -18.62 7.43
N GLY A 172 19.91 -18.34 8.71
CA GLY A 172 20.32 -19.34 9.70
C GLY A 172 19.29 -20.44 9.91
N LEU A 173 18.00 -20.08 9.85
CA LEU A 173 16.87 -21.02 9.86
C LEU A 173 16.63 -21.71 8.50
N ARG A 174 17.46 -21.43 7.49
CA ARG A 174 17.43 -22.04 6.16
C ARG A 174 16.13 -21.79 5.38
N PHE A 175 15.46 -20.66 5.63
CA PHE A 175 14.35 -20.24 4.78
C PHE A 175 14.84 -19.82 3.40
N ASN A 176 14.15 -20.29 2.36
CA ASN A 176 14.49 -20.01 0.96
C ASN A 176 13.42 -19.18 0.23
N LYS A 177 12.24 -19.02 0.83
CA LYS A 177 11.14 -18.19 0.33
C LYS A 177 10.56 -17.39 1.50
N VAL A 178 10.49 -16.08 1.34
CA VAL A 178 9.97 -15.15 2.35
C VAL A 178 8.82 -14.36 1.73
N LEU A 179 7.63 -14.51 2.29
CA LEU A 179 6.49 -13.66 1.96
C LEU A 179 6.54 -12.42 2.86
N CYS A 180 6.98 -11.30 2.30
CA CYS A 180 7.07 -10.03 2.99
C CYS A 180 5.71 -9.34 2.95
N VAL A 181 4.93 -9.39 4.03
CA VAL A 181 3.68 -8.62 4.14
C VAL A 181 3.99 -7.32 4.88
N GLY A 182 3.85 -6.16 4.23
CA GLY A 182 4.10 -4.85 4.85
C GLY A 182 5.55 -4.60 5.28
N THR A 183 6.53 -5.23 4.63
CA THR A 183 7.96 -5.18 5.04
C THR A 183 8.90 -4.84 3.87
N PRO A 184 8.75 -3.66 3.25
CA PRO A 184 9.50 -3.30 2.03
C PRO A 184 11.02 -3.32 2.22
N ARG A 185 11.54 -2.80 3.35
CA ARG A 185 13.00 -2.79 3.61
C ARG A 185 13.63 -4.17 3.70
N LEU A 186 12.95 -5.12 4.35
CA LEU A 186 13.43 -6.49 4.41
C LEU A 186 13.38 -7.15 3.02
N HIS A 187 12.31 -6.89 2.27
CA HIS A 187 12.20 -7.36 0.89
C HIS A 187 13.36 -6.90 0.01
N GLU A 188 13.68 -5.60 0.06
CA GLU A 188 14.81 -4.98 -0.64
C GLU A 188 16.13 -5.66 -0.28
N LEU A 189 16.40 -5.81 1.02
CA LEU A 189 17.66 -6.38 1.49
C LEU A 189 17.83 -7.84 1.07
N ILE A 190 16.77 -8.65 1.08
CA ILE A 190 16.78 -10.02 0.56
C ILE A 190 17.16 -10.04 -0.93
N LYS A 191 16.57 -9.14 -1.74
CA LYS A 191 16.86 -9.06 -3.18
C LYS A 191 18.31 -8.63 -3.47
N ILE A 192 18.82 -7.69 -2.67
CA ILE A 192 20.19 -7.19 -2.79
C ILE A 192 21.18 -8.29 -2.45
N ARG A 193 21.02 -8.95 -1.29
CA ARG A 193 21.94 -10.03 -0.87
C ARG A 193 21.98 -11.18 -1.89
N ARG A 194 20.84 -11.52 -2.50
CA ARG A 194 20.79 -12.51 -3.58
C ARG A 194 21.57 -12.08 -4.85
N THR A 195 21.70 -10.78 -5.08
CA THR A 195 22.47 -10.27 -6.24
C THR A 195 23.96 -10.25 -5.95
N GLU A 196 24.35 -9.89 -4.74
CA GLU A 196 25.75 -9.81 -4.30
C GLU A 196 26.36 -11.18 -4.05
N ASP A 197 25.58 -12.12 -3.49
CA ASP A 197 26.00 -13.49 -3.20
C ASP A 197 25.14 -14.49 -3.99
N LYS A 198 25.71 -15.02 -5.07
CA LYS A 198 25.02 -15.99 -5.94
C LYS A 198 24.74 -17.33 -5.25
N THR A 199 25.40 -17.62 -4.13
CA THR A 199 25.13 -18.84 -3.34
C THR A 199 23.85 -18.69 -2.52
N ASN A 200 23.41 -17.46 -2.25
CA ASN A 200 22.16 -17.19 -1.55
C ASN A 200 20.96 -17.32 -2.51
N THR A 201 20.16 -18.36 -2.29
CA THR A 201 18.98 -18.65 -3.12
C THR A 201 17.68 -18.02 -2.60
N MET A 202 17.71 -17.24 -1.51
CA MET A 202 16.51 -16.73 -0.87
C MET A 202 15.70 -15.83 -1.81
N LYS A 203 14.41 -16.16 -1.97
CA LYS A 203 13.45 -15.39 -2.77
C LYS A 203 12.51 -14.64 -1.84
N SER A 204 12.10 -13.45 -2.26
CA SER A 204 11.06 -12.67 -1.58
C SER A 204 9.98 -12.21 -2.55
N LEU A 205 8.76 -12.11 -2.02
CA LEU A 205 7.60 -11.46 -2.63
C LEU A 205 7.06 -10.43 -1.63
N LEU A 206 6.77 -9.21 -2.08
CA LEU A 206 6.20 -8.15 -1.26
C LEU A 206 4.70 -8.06 -1.51
N LEU A 207 3.91 -8.14 -0.44
CA LEU A 207 2.51 -7.77 -0.41
C LEU A 207 2.38 -6.50 0.44
N ASP A 208 2.04 -5.40 -0.20
CA ASP A 208 1.86 -4.11 0.44
C ASP A 208 0.68 -3.37 -0.18
N ILE A 209 0.05 -2.49 0.59
CA ILE A 209 -1.04 -1.64 0.12
C ILE A 209 -0.50 -0.35 -0.51
N ASP A 210 0.73 0.05 -0.15
CA ASP A 210 1.43 1.11 -0.86
C ASP A 210 1.74 0.66 -2.29
N PHE A 211 1.14 1.33 -3.27
CA PHE A 211 1.28 0.95 -4.68
C PHE A 211 2.58 1.47 -5.32
N ARG A 212 3.32 2.33 -4.60
CA ARG A 212 4.50 3.05 -5.09
C ARG A 212 5.74 2.17 -5.16
#